data_AF-A0A8S3UE88-F1
#
_entry.id   AF-A0A8S3UE88-F1
#
_cell.length_a   1.000
_cell.length_b   1.000
_cell.length_c   1.000
_cell.angle_alpha   90.00
_cell.angle_beta   90.00
_cell.angle_gamma   90.00
#
_symmetry.space_group_name_H-M   'P 1'
#
loop_
_entity.id
_entity.type
_entity.pdbx_description
1 polymer ?
#
loop_
_entity_poly.entity_id
_entity_poly.type
_entity_poly.pdbx_seq_one_letter_code
_entity_poly.pdbx_strand_id
1 'polypeptide(L)'
;MALGSQFFLLLWKNWTLQKRKICITLFEVLLPLFFGLILVLIRFLVKTKDYPDNTIWQSFDITKNDSNYKNQILFAPNETLIENIMIDVKNSINEKYLFPNKTIQGFKTQQELLEYHNLYSEEVWGAVVFDASESYETSLPANIVYDLRVTRANPMDRWTTDFTYNFIQTTSPRNLKADGGVPNYKKTGFLWLQYEVDKAIITQKSGKNNFLMILRSR
;
A
#
# COMPACT_ATOMS: atom_id res chain seq x y z
N MET A 1 21.33 -34.80 55.27
CA MET A 1 22.16 -35.64 54.36
C MET A 1 21.35 -36.64 53.51
N ALA A 2 20.01 -36.67 53.54
CA ALA A 2 19.21 -37.67 52.81
C ALA A 2 18.66 -37.23 51.43
N LEU A 3 18.57 -35.92 51.17
CA LEU A 3 18.02 -35.39 49.90
C LEU A 3 18.93 -35.66 48.69
N GLY A 4 20.25 -35.56 48.89
CA GLY A 4 21.22 -35.81 47.81
C GLY A 4 21.25 -37.27 47.36
N SER A 5 21.25 -38.21 48.31
CA SER A 5 21.23 -39.65 47.99
C SER A 5 19.93 -40.07 47.31
N GLN A 6 18.78 -39.51 47.73
CA GLN A 6 17.50 -39.71 47.05
C GLN A 6 17.50 -39.13 45.62
N PHE A 7 18.10 -37.94 45.42
CA PHE A 7 18.25 -37.33 44.11
C PHE A 7 19.11 -38.18 43.16
N PHE A 8 20.24 -38.70 43.63
CA PHE A 8 21.09 -39.60 42.84
C PHE A 8 20.38 -40.92 42.48
N LEU A 9 19.59 -41.48 43.40
CA LEU A 9 18.76 -42.66 43.12
C LEU A 9 17.73 -42.40 42.01
N LEU A 10 17.10 -41.23 42.02
CA LEU A 10 16.15 -40.83 40.98
C LEU A 10 16.84 -40.61 39.62
N LEU A 11 18.03 -39.97 39.59
CA LEU A 11 18.83 -39.83 38.38
C LEU A 11 19.28 -41.18 37.83
N TRP A 12 19.74 -42.10 38.69
CA TRP A 12 20.13 -43.45 38.29
C TRP A 12 18.96 -44.22 37.67
N LYS A 13 17.78 -44.12 38.28
CA LYS A 13 16.55 -44.71 37.76
C LYS A 13 16.19 -44.12 36.39
N ASN A 14 16.19 -42.79 36.25
CA ASN A 14 15.87 -42.11 35.00
C ASN A 14 16.89 -42.43 33.88
N TRP A 15 18.18 -42.47 34.21
CA TRP A 15 19.24 -42.90 33.30
C TRP A 15 19.07 -44.36 32.84
N THR A 16 18.73 -45.25 33.76
CA THR A 16 18.46 -46.66 33.45
C THR A 16 17.24 -46.81 32.53
N LEU A 17 16.19 -46.01 32.74
CA LEU A 17 15.01 -45.97 31.88
C LEU A 17 15.35 -45.41 30.49
N GLN A 18 16.22 -44.41 30.41
CA GLN A 18 16.67 -43.82 29.14
C GLN A 18 17.55 -44.79 28.35
N LYS A 19 18.45 -45.53 29.01
CA LYS A 19 19.25 -46.63 28.42
C LYS A 19 18.40 -47.70 27.73
N ARG A 20 17.21 -48.01 28.27
CA ARG A 20 16.28 -49.02 27.71
C ARG A 20 15.45 -48.49 26.52
N LYS A 21 15.44 -47.17 26.30
CA LYS A 21 14.74 -46.48 25.21
C LYS A 21 15.73 -45.83 24.24
N ILE A 22 16.80 -46.55 23.90
CA ILE A 22 17.95 -46.00 23.16
C ILE A 22 17.57 -45.38 21.81
N CYS A 23 16.62 -45.99 21.09
CA CYS A 23 16.13 -45.47 19.82
C CYS A 23 15.46 -44.10 19.99
N ILE A 24 14.65 -43.91 21.05
CA ILE A 24 13.93 -42.67 21.32
C ILE A 24 14.92 -41.56 21.67
N THR A 25 15.89 -41.83 22.55
CA THR A 25 16.93 -40.85 22.91
C THR A 25 17.82 -40.50 21.73
N LEU A 26 18.12 -41.46 20.86
CA LEU A 26 18.86 -41.20 19.62
C LEU A 26 18.09 -40.24 18.71
N PHE A 27 16.79 -40.46 18.50
CA PHE A 27 15.94 -39.55 17.74
C PHE A 27 15.85 -38.17 18.39
N GLU A 28 15.70 -38.11 19.72
CA GLU A 28 15.62 -36.85 20.47
C GLU A 28 16.87 -35.97 20.33
N VAL A 29 18.06 -36.59 20.16
CA VAL A 29 19.31 -35.88 19.91
C VAL A 29 19.53 -35.60 18.41
N LEU A 30 19.22 -36.56 17.54
CA LEU A 30 19.43 -36.42 16.09
C LEU A 30 18.47 -35.41 15.45
N LEU A 31 17.25 -35.30 15.93
CA LEU A 31 16.22 -34.43 15.38
C LEU A 31 16.59 -32.93 15.46
N PRO A 32 17.00 -32.35 16.61
CA PRO A 32 17.47 -30.97 16.66
C PRO A 32 18.76 -30.77 15.85
N LEU A 33 19.67 -31.75 15.82
CA LEU A 33 20.87 -31.70 14.98
C LEU A 33 20.54 -31.67 13.49
N PHE A 34 19.58 -32.49 13.06
CA PHE A 34 19.10 -32.55 11.69
C PHE A 34 18.47 -31.21 11.26
N PHE A 35 17.63 -30.60 12.11
CA PHE A 35 17.09 -29.27 11.84
C PHE A 35 18.17 -28.19 11.81
N GLY A 36 19.15 -28.25 12.71
CA GLY A 36 20.31 -27.35 12.68
C GLY A 36 21.10 -27.47 11.37
N LEU A 37 21.32 -28.70 10.90
CA LEU A 37 22.00 -28.96 9.63
C LEU A 37 21.20 -28.42 8.43
N ILE A 38 19.87 -28.57 8.43
CA ILE A 38 19.00 -27.98 7.40
C ILE A 38 19.17 -26.46 7.37
N LEU A 39 19.16 -25.77 8.52
CA LEU A 39 19.31 -24.32 8.58
C LEU A 39 20.66 -23.86 8.04
N VAL A 40 21.74 -24.59 8.36
CA VAL A 40 23.08 -24.33 7.83
C VAL A 40 23.11 -24.51 6.31
N LEU A 41 22.51 -25.57 5.79
CA LEU A 41 22.40 -25.79 4.33
C LEU A 41 21.62 -24.65 3.65
N ILE A 42 20.48 -24.23 4.21
CA ILE A 42 19.72 -23.08 3.69
C ILE A 42 20.60 -21.83 3.65
N ARG A 43 21.36 -21.56 4.72
CA ARG A 43 22.26 -20.39 4.76
C ARG A 43 23.35 -20.47 3.69
N PHE A 44 23.92 -21.64 3.42
CA PHE A 44 24.90 -21.83 2.35
C PHE A 44 24.30 -21.66 0.95
N LEU A 45 23.01 -22.00 0.76
CA LEU A 45 22.32 -21.82 -0.52
C LEU A 45 21.97 -20.35 -0.80
N VAL A 46 21.78 -19.54 0.25
CA VAL A 46 21.47 -18.10 0.11
C VAL A 46 22.76 -17.33 -0.19
N LYS A 47 22.96 -17.00 -1.48
CA LYS A 47 24.03 -16.09 -1.90
C LYS A 47 23.70 -14.66 -1.43
N THR A 48 24.66 -14.03 -0.75
CA THR A 48 24.58 -12.60 -0.43
C THR A 48 25.10 -11.81 -1.63
N LYS A 49 24.39 -10.77 -2.04
CA LYS A 49 24.82 -9.86 -3.11
C LYS A 49 25.13 -8.52 -2.47
N ASP A 50 26.40 -8.17 -2.46
CA ASP A 50 26.86 -6.88 -1.95
C ASP A 50 26.69 -5.81 -3.04
N TYR A 51 26.15 -4.66 -2.65
CA TYR A 51 26.00 -3.49 -3.51
C TYR A 51 26.98 -2.43 -2.99
N PRO A 52 28.14 -2.25 -3.63
CA PRO A 52 29.18 -1.32 -3.16
C PRO A 52 28.79 0.14 -3.38
N ASP A 53 27.90 0.40 -4.34
CA ASP A 53 27.45 1.74 -4.69
C ASP A 53 26.23 2.17 -3.87
N ASN A 54 26.19 3.46 -3.54
CA ASN A 54 25.02 4.05 -2.88
C ASN A 54 23.79 3.96 -3.79
N THR A 55 22.70 3.42 -3.25
CA THR A 55 21.41 3.41 -3.94
C THR A 55 20.79 4.81 -3.88
N ILE A 56 20.76 5.52 -5.02
CA ILE A 56 20.16 6.85 -5.13
C ILE A 56 18.80 6.75 -5.83
N TRP A 57 17.75 7.17 -5.13
CA TRP A 57 16.39 7.25 -5.67
C TRP A 57 16.14 8.65 -6.23
N GLN A 58 16.08 8.75 -7.55
CA GLN A 58 15.78 10.03 -8.22
C GLN A 58 14.31 10.42 -8.03
N SER A 59 14.05 11.73 -7.99
CA SER A 59 12.68 12.21 -8.07
C SER A 59 12.06 11.86 -9.42
N PHE A 60 10.73 11.74 -9.45
CA PHE A 60 10.00 11.44 -10.67
C PHE A 60 8.84 12.40 -10.86
N ASP A 61 8.55 12.70 -12.12
CA ASP A 61 7.40 13.50 -12.49
C ASP A 61 6.12 12.69 -12.27
N ILE A 62 5.22 13.22 -11.45
CA ILE A 62 3.90 12.63 -11.15
C ILE A 62 2.90 12.89 -12.28
N THR A 63 3.19 13.83 -13.17
CA THR A 63 2.24 14.33 -14.15
C THR A 63 2.27 13.60 -15.49
N LYS A 64 3.16 12.61 -15.63
CA LYS A 64 3.24 11.68 -16.77
C LYS A 64 2.76 10.31 -16.28
N ASN A 65 1.50 9.97 -16.57
CA ASN A 65 0.89 8.69 -16.23
C ASN A 65 0.46 7.87 -17.47
N ASP A 66 1.35 7.02 -17.97
CA ASP A 66 1.17 6.36 -19.28
C ASP A 66 0.17 5.18 -19.32
N SER A 67 -0.58 4.89 -18.24
CA SER A 67 -1.03 3.50 -18.03
C SER A 67 -2.47 3.25 -17.60
N ASN A 68 -3.41 4.21 -17.68
CA ASN A 68 -4.81 3.91 -17.33
C ASN A 68 -5.83 4.19 -18.44
N TYR A 69 -6.29 3.10 -19.07
CA TYR A 69 -7.36 3.08 -20.07
C TYR A 69 -8.76 3.29 -19.47
N LYS A 70 -8.90 3.18 -18.15
CA LYS A 70 -10.19 3.43 -17.48
C LYS A 70 -10.53 4.91 -17.51
N ASN A 71 -11.78 5.24 -17.75
CA ASN A 71 -12.20 6.61 -18.05
C ASN A 71 -13.06 7.25 -16.96
N GLN A 72 -13.59 6.52 -15.98
CA GLN A 72 -14.50 7.12 -15.00
C GLN A 72 -13.84 7.46 -13.67
N ILE A 73 -14.14 8.63 -13.12
CA ILE A 73 -13.80 9.04 -11.75
C ILE A 73 -15.10 9.22 -10.98
N LEU A 74 -15.27 8.46 -9.90
CA LEU A 74 -16.46 8.57 -9.06
C LEU A 74 -16.20 9.57 -7.93
N PHE A 75 -17.24 10.25 -7.46
CA PHE A 75 -17.15 11.06 -6.26
C PHE A 75 -18.42 11.05 -5.40
N ALA A 76 -18.25 11.32 -4.11
CA ALA A 76 -19.36 11.48 -3.16
C ALA A 76 -18.94 12.41 -2.00
N PRO A 77 -19.86 13.13 -1.34
CA PRO A 77 -21.25 13.32 -1.74
C PRO A 77 -21.39 14.23 -2.98
N ASN A 78 -22.51 14.08 -3.70
CA ASN A 78 -22.81 14.87 -4.90
C ASN A 78 -23.39 16.25 -4.53
N GLU A 79 -22.55 17.09 -3.94
CA GLU A 79 -22.86 18.47 -3.57
C GLU A 79 -22.21 19.45 -4.54
N THR A 80 -22.80 20.64 -4.65
CA THR A 80 -22.44 21.62 -5.69
C THR A 80 -20.96 22.03 -5.70
N LEU A 81 -20.32 22.26 -4.55
CA LEU A 81 -18.90 22.63 -4.51
C LEU A 81 -17.98 21.45 -4.82
N ILE A 82 -18.34 20.24 -4.38
CA ILE A 82 -17.58 19.02 -4.69
C ILE A 82 -17.65 18.73 -6.19
N GLU A 83 -18.83 18.85 -6.79
CA GLU A 83 -18.99 18.69 -8.23
C GLU A 83 -18.11 19.67 -9.00
N ASN A 84 -18.08 20.94 -8.58
CA ASN A 84 -17.19 21.95 -9.19
C ASN A 84 -15.70 21.58 -9.06
N ILE A 85 -15.25 21.12 -7.89
CA ILE A 85 -13.88 20.62 -7.68
C ILE A 85 -13.58 19.46 -8.63
N MET A 86 -14.48 18.49 -8.74
CA MET A 86 -14.27 17.32 -9.57
C MET A 86 -14.35 17.64 -11.07
N ILE A 87 -15.10 18.65 -11.48
CA ILE A 87 -15.08 19.21 -12.84
C ILE A 87 -13.71 19.82 -13.13
N ASP A 88 -13.14 20.61 -12.21
CA ASP A 88 -11.81 21.20 -12.38
C ASP A 88 -10.73 20.11 -12.49
N VAL A 89 -10.81 19.07 -11.65
CA VAL A 89 -9.93 17.89 -11.71
C VAL A 89 -10.04 17.20 -13.07
N LYS A 90 -11.25 16.91 -13.54
CA LYS A 90 -11.51 16.29 -14.85
C LYS A 90 -10.91 17.10 -15.99
N ASN A 91 -11.10 18.41 -15.98
CA ASN A 91 -10.62 19.30 -17.03
C ASN A 91 -9.08 19.35 -17.04
N SER A 92 -8.47 19.50 -15.86
CA SER A 92 -7.00 19.50 -15.69
C SER A 92 -6.36 18.21 -16.19
N ILE A 93 -6.98 17.07 -15.88
CA ILE A 93 -6.53 15.75 -16.33
C ILE A 93 -6.66 15.60 -17.85
N ASN A 94 -7.80 15.98 -18.43
CA ASN A 94 -8.05 15.85 -19.87
C ASN A 94 -7.24 16.84 -20.72
N GLU A 95 -6.87 18.01 -20.18
CA GLU A 95 -5.98 18.95 -20.85
C GLU A 95 -4.56 18.39 -20.97
N LYS A 96 -4.09 17.70 -19.92
CA LYS A 96 -2.72 17.18 -19.85
C LYS A 96 -2.54 15.80 -20.50
N TYR A 97 -3.62 15.02 -20.62
CA TYR A 97 -3.59 13.67 -21.18
C TYR A 97 -4.48 13.52 -22.40
N LEU A 98 -3.89 13.03 -23.49
CA LEU A 98 -4.56 12.95 -24.79
C LEU A 98 -5.72 11.95 -24.80
N PHE A 99 -5.61 10.78 -24.14
CA PHE A 99 -6.63 9.73 -24.19
C PHE A 99 -6.58 8.71 -23.03
N PRO A 100 -7.71 8.08 -22.66
CA PRO A 100 -9.08 8.49 -22.97
C PRO A 100 -9.55 9.62 -22.05
N ASN A 101 -10.43 10.49 -22.57
CA ASN A 101 -11.09 11.54 -21.79
C ASN A 101 -11.75 10.94 -20.55
N LYS A 102 -11.38 11.46 -19.38
CA LYS A 102 -12.01 11.08 -18.13
C LYS A 102 -13.39 11.72 -18.01
N THR A 103 -14.35 10.93 -17.54
CA THR A 103 -15.67 11.36 -17.11
C THR A 103 -15.75 11.32 -15.59
N ILE A 104 -16.67 12.09 -15.03
CA ILE A 104 -16.93 12.09 -13.59
C ILE A 104 -18.37 11.65 -13.32
N GLN A 105 -18.60 10.97 -12.21
CA GLN A 105 -19.93 10.59 -11.76
C GLN A 105 -20.07 10.77 -10.25
N GLY A 106 -21.03 11.60 -9.86
CA GLY A 106 -21.35 11.89 -8.45
C GLY A 106 -22.40 10.96 -7.88
N PHE A 107 -22.27 10.60 -6.60
CA PHE A 107 -23.24 9.81 -5.83
C PHE A 107 -23.60 10.54 -4.54
N LYS A 108 -24.80 10.28 -4.01
CA LYS A 108 -25.23 10.95 -2.76
C LYS A 108 -24.47 10.44 -1.55
N THR A 109 -24.17 9.15 -1.52
CA THR A 109 -23.50 8.50 -0.39
C THR A 109 -22.31 7.67 -0.85
N GLN A 110 -21.36 7.45 0.06
CA GLN A 110 -20.23 6.54 -0.16
C GLN A 110 -20.71 5.12 -0.49
N GLN A 111 -21.82 4.67 0.11
CA GLN A 111 -22.34 3.33 -0.12
C GLN A 111 -22.81 3.14 -1.56
N GLU A 112 -23.60 4.06 -2.11
CA GLU A 112 -24.05 4.03 -3.51
C GLU A 112 -22.86 4.03 -4.48
N LEU A 113 -21.83 4.83 -4.17
CA LEU A 113 -20.59 4.87 -4.95
C LEU A 113 -19.90 3.49 -4.95
N LEU A 114 -19.81 2.84 -3.79
CA LEU A 114 -19.17 1.53 -3.66
C LEU A 114 -19.94 0.43 -4.39
N GLU A 115 -21.28 0.46 -4.32
CA GLU A 115 -22.15 -0.47 -5.05
C GLU A 115 -21.94 -0.31 -6.57
N TYR A 116 -21.92 0.92 -7.07
CA TYR A 116 -21.62 1.20 -8.48
C TYR A 116 -20.21 0.75 -8.88
N HIS A 117 -19.20 1.09 -8.07
CA HIS A 117 -17.82 0.68 -8.32
C HIS A 117 -17.68 -0.85 -8.44
N ASN A 118 -18.40 -1.61 -7.62
CA ASN A 118 -18.34 -3.07 -7.65
C ASN A 118 -18.98 -3.68 -8.91
N LEU A 119 -20.00 -3.01 -9.47
CA LEU A 119 -20.66 -3.44 -10.71
C LEU A 119 -19.87 -3.05 -11.97
N TYR A 120 -19.27 -1.85 -11.97
CA TYR A 120 -18.61 -1.25 -13.13
C TYR A 120 -17.09 -1.12 -12.94
N SER A 121 -16.48 -2.01 -12.16
CA SER A 121 -15.08 -1.91 -11.75
C SER A 121 -14.10 -1.80 -12.92
N GLU A 122 -14.45 -2.32 -14.09
CA GLU A 122 -13.62 -2.26 -15.31
C GLU A 122 -13.54 -0.87 -15.93
N GLU A 123 -14.54 0.00 -15.71
CA GLU A 123 -14.59 1.36 -16.28
C GLU A 123 -14.07 2.42 -15.30
N VAL A 124 -14.13 2.12 -14.00
CA VAL A 124 -13.78 3.06 -12.93
C VAL A 124 -12.28 3.13 -12.73
N TRP A 125 -11.69 4.27 -13.06
CA TRP A 125 -10.29 4.56 -12.79
C TRP A 125 -10.06 4.85 -11.30
N GLY A 126 -10.88 5.71 -10.70
CA GLY A 126 -10.72 6.11 -9.31
C GLY A 126 -11.99 6.63 -8.68
N ALA A 127 -11.95 6.80 -7.37
CA ALA A 127 -13.03 7.32 -6.56
C ALA A 127 -12.48 8.29 -5.51
N VAL A 128 -13.22 9.38 -5.28
CA VAL A 128 -12.89 10.41 -4.28
C VAL A 128 -14.10 10.59 -3.37
N VAL A 129 -13.96 10.34 -2.07
CA VAL A 129 -15.06 10.43 -1.10
C VAL A 129 -14.70 11.50 -0.08
N PHE A 130 -15.43 12.61 -0.08
CA PHE A 130 -15.27 13.66 0.92
C PHE A 130 -16.03 13.29 2.20
N ASP A 131 -15.57 13.84 3.32
CA ASP A 131 -16.20 13.61 4.63
C ASP A 131 -17.64 14.11 4.64
N ALA A 132 -18.59 13.18 4.78
CA ALA A 132 -20.02 13.44 4.75
C ALA A 132 -20.56 14.11 6.02
N SER A 133 -19.74 14.32 7.06
CA SER A 133 -20.14 15.05 8.26
C SER A 133 -20.17 16.57 8.07
N GLU A 134 -19.50 17.07 7.02
CA GLU A 134 -19.46 18.48 6.64
C GLU A 134 -20.43 18.75 5.48
N SER A 135 -20.85 20.01 5.30
CA SER A 135 -21.62 20.45 4.14
C SER A 135 -20.77 21.29 3.19
N TYR A 136 -20.89 20.97 1.91
CA TYR A 136 -20.19 21.53 0.75
C TYR A 136 -21.16 22.16 -0.25
N GLU A 137 -22.35 22.59 0.17
CA GLU A 137 -23.31 23.26 -0.73
C GLU A 137 -23.02 24.75 -0.93
N THR A 138 -22.55 25.44 0.12
CA THR A 138 -22.45 26.91 0.11
C THR A 138 -21.05 27.42 0.38
N SER A 139 -20.26 26.74 1.21
CA SER A 139 -18.88 27.10 1.49
C SER A 139 -18.03 25.87 1.79
N LEU A 140 -16.76 25.91 1.40
CA LEU A 140 -15.81 24.85 1.76
C LEU A 140 -15.38 24.96 3.24
N PRO A 141 -15.35 23.86 4.00
CA PRO A 141 -14.91 23.87 5.38
C PRO A 141 -13.42 24.22 5.49
N ALA A 142 -12.99 24.73 6.66
CA ALA A 142 -11.60 25.13 6.89
C ALA A 142 -10.62 23.97 6.71
N ASN A 143 -10.99 22.79 7.21
CA ASN A 143 -10.27 21.53 7.01
C ASN A 143 -11.10 20.66 6.08
N ILE A 144 -10.52 20.17 5.00
CA ILE A 144 -11.19 19.24 4.09
C ILE A 144 -10.53 17.89 4.27
N VAL A 145 -11.33 16.88 4.54
CA VAL A 145 -10.91 15.48 4.64
C VAL A 145 -11.57 14.72 3.51
N TYR A 146 -10.79 13.94 2.78
CA TYR A 146 -11.29 13.07 1.72
C TYR A 146 -10.47 11.78 1.66
N ASP A 147 -11.14 10.72 1.27
CA ASP A 147 -10.57 9.43 0.93
C ASP A 147 -10.44 9.30 -0.58
N LEU A 148 -9.35 8.68 -1.05
CA LEU A 148 -9.07 8.50 -2.46
C LEU A 148 -8.68 7.06 -2.75
N ARG A 149 -9.25 6.50 -3.81
CA ARG A 149 -8.95 5.15 -4.28
C ARG A 149 -8.76 5.16 -5.79
N VAL A 150 -7.78 4.38 -6.26
CA VAL A 150 -7.59 4.13 -7.70
C VAL A 150 -7.59 2.64 -7.99
N THR A 151 -7.89 2.31 -9.24
CA THR A 151 -7.76 0.95 -9.76
C THR A 151 -6.32 0.44 -9.59
N ARG A 152 -6.21 -0.83 -9.20
CA ARG A 152 -4.92 -1.52 -9.09
C ARG A 152 -4.27 -1.67 -10.46
N ALA A 153 -2.95 -1.47 -10.53
CA ALA A 153 -2.19 -1.69 -11.76
C ALA A 153 -2.13 -3.17 -12.17
N ASN A 154 -2.26 -4.09 -11.20
CA ASN A 154 -2.35 -5.52 -11.41
C ASN A 154 -3.43 -6.10 -10.48
N PRO A 155 -4.44 -6.82 -10.99
CA PRO A 155 -5.45 -7.48 -10.15
C PRO A 155 -4.85 -8.47 -9.15
N MET A 156 -3.71 -9.09 -9.47
CA MET A 156 -2.97 -10.00 -8.60
C MET A 156 -2.08 -9.30 -7.57
N ASP A 157 -2.07 -7.96 -7.52
CA ASP A 157 -1.34 -7.24 -6.49
C ASP A 157 -1.86 -7.61 -5.10
N ARG A 158 -0.94 -8.03 -4.23
CA ARG A 158 -1.21 -8.50 -2.87
C ARG A 158 -1.20 -7.36 -1.84
N TRP A 159 -0.90 -6.14 -2.27
CA TRP A 159 -0.97 -4.98 -1.39
C TRP A 159 -2.42 -4.71 -0.95
N THR A 160 -2.69 -4.86 0.35
CA THR A 160 -3.91 -4.39 1.00
C THR A 160 -3.58 -3.13 1.79
N THR A 161 -4.51 -2.17 1.80
CA THR A 161 -4.36 -0.91 2.56
C THR A 161 -4.37 -1.11 4.07
N ASP A 162 -4.78 -2.30 4.53
CA ASP A 162 -4.84 -2.67 5.95
C ASP A 162 -3.45 -2.80 6.60
N PHE A 163 -2.39 -2.90 5.80
CA PHE A 163 -1.00 -3.00 6.28
C PHE A 163 -0.11 -1.89 5.72
N THR A 164 0.77 -1.35 6.56
CA THR A 164 1.78 -0.35 6.18
C THR A 164 2.98 -0.95 5.43
N TYR A 165 3.10 -2.28 5.40
CA TYR A 165 4.12 -3.02 4.66
C TYR A 165 3.58 -4.39 4.22
N ASN A 166 4.17 -4.95 3.16
CA ASN A 166 3.80 -6.27 2.68
C ASN A 166 4.23 -7.34 3.69
N PHE A 167 3.36 -8.31 3.98
CA PHE A 167 3.63 -9.38 4.94
C PHE A 167 4.88 -10.20 4.59
N ILE A 168 5.09 -10.45 3.28
CA ILE A 168 6.29 -11.14 2.79
C ILE A 168 7.31 -10.09 2.33
N GLN A 169 8.41 -9.99 3.06
CA GLN A 169 9.55 -9.16 2.66
C GLN A 169 10.53 -9.98 1.81
N THR A 170 11.02 -9.39 0.73
CA THR A 170 12.09 -9.96 -0.09
C THR A 170 13.45 -9.51 0.45
N THR A 171 14.50 -10.29 0.18
CA THR A 171 15.88 -10.01 0.61
C THR A 171 16.57 -8.88 -0.19
N SER A 172 15.82 -8.17 -1.03
CA SER A 172 16.28 -7.13 -1.96
C SER A 172 15.53 -5.83 -1.63
N PRO A 173 16.00 -4.64 -2.06
CA PRO A 173 15.20 -3.43 -1.99
C PRO A 173 13.78 -3.69 -2.51
N ARG A 174 12.78 -3.17 -1.79
CA ARG A 174 11.34 -3.37 -2.11
C ARG A 174 11.04 -3.08 -3.58
N ASN A 175 11.78 -2.12 -4.13
CA ASN A 175 11.81 -1.84 -5.55
C ASN A 175 13.23 -1.45 -5.95
N LEU A 176 13.62 -1.77 -7.17
CA LEU A 176 14.89 -1.35 -7.78
C LEU A 176 14.75 -0.06 -8.59
N LYS A 177 13.51 0.40 -8.85
CA LYS A 177 13.21 1.61 -9.61
C LYS A 177 12.77 2.75 -8.72
N ALA A 178 13.08 3.97 -9.15
CA ALA A 178 12.63 5.20 -8.49
C ALA A 178 11.19 5.58 -8.92
N ASP A 179 10.26 4.64 -8.90
CA ASP A 179 8.86 4.86 -9.29
C ASP A 179 7.86 4.67 -8.12
N GLY A 180 8.40 4.51 -6.91
CA GLY A 180 7.63 4.29 -5.68
C GLY A 180 7.33 2.82 -5.37
N GLY A 181 7.53 1.90 -6.33
CA GLY A 181 7.29 0.47 -6.14
C GLY A 181 5.83 0.13 -5.86
N VAL A 182 5.55 -1.14 -5.52
CA VAL A 182 4.21 -1.63 -5.15
C VAL A 182 3.66 -0.82 -3.96
N PRO A 183 2.43 -0.28 -4.00
CA PRO A 183 1.30 -0.58 -4.91
C PRO A 183 1.28 0.15 -6.28
N ASN A 184 2.39 0.71 -6.70
CA ASN A 184 2.60 1.43 -7.96
C ASN A 184 1.79 2.74 -8.02
N TYR A 185 1.89 3.57 -6.97
CA TYR A 185 1.15 4.84 -6.88
C TYR A 185 1.40 5.78 -8.08
N LYS A 186 2.61 5.77 -8.65
CA LYS A 186 2.92 6.50 -9.89
C LYS A 186 2.15 5.93 -11.09
N LYS A 187 2.26 4.61 -11.33
CA LYS A 187 1.68 3.92 -12.50
C LYS A 187 0.16 3.87 -12.48
N THR A 188 -0.43 3.75 -11.30
CA THR A 188 -1.90 3.75 -11.14
C THR A 188 -2.49 5.16 -11.32
N GLY A 189 -1.66 6.19 -11.17
CA GLY A 189 -2.06 7.59 -11.19
C GLY A 189 -2.62 8.09 -9.86
N PHE A 190 -2.41 7.35 -8.76
CA PHE A 190 -2.86 7.76 -7.42
C PHE A 190 -2.29 9.13 -7.02
N LEU A 191 -0.97 9.30 -7.11
CA LEU A 191 -0.30 10.55 -6.74
C LEU A 191 -0.76 11.72 -7.62
N TRP A 192 -1.10 11.41 -8.86
CA TRP A 192 -1.59 12.42 -9.78
C TRP A 192 -3.01 12.84 -9.45
N LEU A 193 -3.93 11.89 -9.23
CA LEU A 193 -5.30 12.20 -8.82
C LEU A 193 -5.31 12.99 -7.51
N GLN A 194 -4.49 12.58 -6.53
CA GLN A 194 -4.31 13.31 -5.27
C GLN A 194 -3.84 14.75 -5.53
N TYR A 195 -2.78 14.92 -6.34
CA TYR A 195 -2.26 16.25 -6.68
C TYR A 195 -3.32 17.14 -7.36
N GLU A 196 -4.10 16.60 -8.30
CA GLU A 196 -5.12 17.38 -9.00
C GLU A 196 -6.28 17.75 -8.08
N VAL A 197 -6.72 16.84 -7.20
CA VAL A 197 -7.76 17.12 -6.20
C VAL A 197 -7.28 18.20 -5.23
N ASP A 198 -6.06 18.07 -4.68
CA ASP A 198 -5.48 19.05 -3.77
C ASP A 198 -5.34 20.43 -4.44
N LYS A 199 -4.85 20.44 -5.68
CA LYS A 199 -4.72 21.66 -6.48
C LYS A 199 -6.09 22.32 -6.73
N ALA A 200 -7.12 21.54 -7.06
CA ALA A 200 -8.47 22.05 -7.29
C ALA A 200 -9.07 22.63 -5.98
N ILE A 201 -8.93 21.93 -4.86
CA ILE A 201 -9.35 22.41 -3.53
C ILE A 201 -8.66 23.73 -3.17
N ILE A 202 -7.34 23.80 -3.32
CA ILE A 202 -6.56 25.02 -3.03
C ILE A 202 -7.02 26.17 -3.93
N THR A 203 -7.26 25.90 -5.21
CA THR A 203 -7.70 26.92 -6.18
C THR A 203 -9.07 27.46 -5.82
N GLN A 204 -10.01 26.59 -5.41
CA GLN A 204 -11.33 26.99 -4.96
C GLN A 204 -11.27 27.80 -3.66
N LYS A 205 -10.42 27.40 -2.70
CA LYS A 205 -10.22 28.11 -1.43
C LYS A 205 -9.53 29.47 -1.57
N SER A 206 -8.53 29.58 -2.45
CA SER A 206 -7.76 30.81 -2.64
C SER A 206 -8.54 31.88 -3.41
N GLY A 207 -9.73 31.57 -3.93
CA GLY A 207 -10.38 32.34 -4.97
C GLY A 207 -9.64 32.21 -6.30
N LYS A 208 -10.37 32.27 -7.43
CA LYS A 208 -9.84 32.14 -8.81
C LYS A 208 -8.90 33.28 -9.26
N ASN A 209 -8.04 33.80 -8.38
CA ASN A 209 -7.01 34.77 -8.70
C ASN A 209 -5.67 34.04 -8.91
N ASN A 210 -5.36 33.71 -10.18
CA ASN A 210 -4.05 33.31 -10.71
C ASN A 210 -3.02 32.80 -9.68
N PHE A 211 -3.14 31.53 -9.29
CA PHE A 211 -2.18 30.89 -8.39
C PHE A 211 -0.93 30.42 -9.16
N LEU A 212 0.14 31.23 -9.15
CA LEU A 212 1.48 30.82 -9.52
C LEU A 212 2.10 30.10 -8.32
N MET A 213 2.14 28.77 -8.37
CA MET A 213 2.74 27.93 -7.34
C MET A 213 4.27 28.10 -7.36
N ILE A 214 4.80 29.07 -6.60
CA ILE A 214 6.24 29.19 -6.35
C ILE A 214 6.59 28.27 -5.18
N LEU A 215 6.89 27.01 -5.48
CA LEU A 215 7.51 26.10 -4.52
C LEU A 215 8.94 26.59 -4.24
N ARG A 216 9.14 27.22 -3.09
CA ARG A 216 10.50 27.40 -2.54
C ARG A 216 10.89 26.11 -1.82
N SER A 217 11.71 25.27 -2.45
CA SER A 217 12.43 24.23 -1.72
C SER A 217 13.48 24.90 -0.82
N ARG A 218 13.51 24.53 0.46
CA ARG A 218 14.74 24.63 1.25
C ARG A 218 15.66 23.48 0.90
#